data_AF-A0A7S1EC38-F1
#
_entry.id   AF-A0A7S1EC38-F1
#
_cell.length_a   1.000
_cell.length_b   1.000
_cell.length_c   1.000
_cell.angle_alpha   90.00
_cell.angle_beta   90.00
_cell.angle_gamma   90.00
#
_symmetry.space_group_name_H-M   'P 1'
#
loop_
_entity.id
_entity.type
_entity.pdbx_description
1 polymer ?
#
loop_
_entity_poly.entity_id
_entity_poly.type
_entity_poly.pdbx_seq_one_letter_code
_entity_poly.pdbx_strand_id
1 'polypeptide(L)'
;IMISETTPHTVQQVLDLMDPSGRMQGEQGYSNPPLLPGDKLIAVDHIKVADMDVGFVHVALRGERMTVVHVTLERGSTGEQYTVEVLRHGWHEFDRPHPRDEFDGAPPRQMLPRVLR
;
A
#
# COMPACT_ATOMS: atom_id res chain seq x y z
N ILE A 1 -2.86 -0.74 -0.09
CA ILE A 1 -3.37 -1.38 -1.33
C ILE A 1 -2.25 -1.68 -2.31
N MET A 2 -2.37 -2.76 -3.09
CA MET A 2 -1.46 -3.11 -4.19
C MET A 2 -2.13 -2.82 -5.53
N ILE A 3 -1.42 -2.17 -6.45
CA ILE A 3 -1.92 -1.77 -7.77
C ILE A 3 -1.03 -2.33 -8.89
N SER A 4 -1.56 -2.49 -10.09
CA SER A 4 -0.81 -2.96 -11.26
C SER A 4 0.28 -1.98 -11.69
N GLU A 5 1.39 -2.51 -12.20
CA GLU A 5 2.51 -1.71 -12.72
C GLU A 5 2.18 -1.02 -14.05
N THR A 6 1.24 -1.57 -14.82
CA THR A 6 0.82 -1.02 -16.11
C THR A 6 -0.41 -0.13 -15.98
N THR A 7 -0.45 0.91 -16.82
CA THR A 7 -1.61 1.79 -17.01
C THR A 7 -2.66 1.12 -17.92
N PRO A 8 -3.97 1.33 -17.67
CA PRO A 8 -4.52 2.00 -16.50
C PRO A 8 -4.30 1.17 -15.23
N HIS A 9 -3.93 1.84 -14.13
CA HIS A 9 -3.66 1.14 -12.87
C HIS A 9 -4.93 0.52 -12.31
N THR A 10 -4.82 -0.74 -11.89
CA THR A 10 -5.91 -1.52 -11.31
C THR A 10 -5.52 -2.03 -9.93
N VAL A 11 -6.49 -2.12 -9.02
CA VAL A 11 -6.31 -2.75 -7.72
C VAL A 11 -6.05 -4.23 -7.96
N GLN A 12 -4.90 -4.73 -7.52
CA GLN A 12 -4.59 -6.16 -7.56
C GLN A 12 -4.98 -6.83 -6.24
N GLN A 13 -4.73 -6.14 -5.13
CA GLN A 13 -4.99 -6.67 -3.80
C GLN A 13 -5.29 -5.55 -2.79
N VAL A 14 -6.22 -5.84 -1.90
CA VAL A 14 -6.54 -5.00 -0.73
C VAL A 14 -6.04 -5.74 0.50
N LEU A 15 -5.02 -5.19 1.16
CA LEU A 15 -4.39 -5.80 2.33
C LEU A 15 -4.88 -5.14 3.61
N ASP A 16 -4.72 -3.82 3.66
CA ASP A 16 -4.70 -3.05 4.89
C ASP A 16 -5.47 -1.74 4.76
N LEU A 17 -6.54 -1.74 3.98
CA LEU A 17 -7.34 -0.53 3.76
C LEU A 17 -8.10 -0.17 5.04
N MET A 18 -7.82 1.02 5.57
CA MET A 18 -8.41 1.52 6.80
C MET A 18 -9.17 2.82 6.51
N ASP A 19 -10.36 2.97 7.06
CA ASP A 19 -11.15 4.21 6.96
C ASP A 19 -10.65 5.29 7.95
N PRO A 20 -11.17 6.52 7.92
CA PRO A 20 -10.73 7.59 8.81
C PRO A 20 -11.00 7.31 10.30
N SER A 21 -11.92 6.38 10.61
CA SER A 21 -12.24 5.98 11.97
C SER A 21 -11.32 4.87 12.50
N GLY A 22 -10.35 4.44 11.70
CA GLY A 22 -9.41 3.40 12.08
C GLY A 22 -9.93 1.98 11.88
N ARG A 23 -11.05 1.80 11.15
CA ARG A 23 -11.63 0.47 10.88
C ARG A 23 -11.06 -0.11 9.61
N MET A 24 -10.74 -1.39 9.63
CA MET A 24 -10.25 -2.11 8.45
C MET A 24 -11.42 -2.53 7.56
N GLN A 25 -11.19 -2.59 6.23
CA GLN A 25 -12.19 -3.12 5.31
C GLN A 25 -12.58 -4.56 5.72
N GLY A 26 -13.88 -4.79 5.90
CA GLY A 26 -14.43 -6.07 6.37
C GLY A 26 -14.77 -6.09 7.87
N GLU A 27 -14.32 -5.10 8.64
CA GLU A 27 -14.76 -4.93 10.02
C GLU A 27 -16.14 -4.31 10.13
N GLN A 28 -16.83 -4.61 11.24
CA GLN A 28 -18.10 -3.96 11.56
C GLN A 28 -17.87 -2.47 11.78
N GLY A 29 -18.65 -1.65 11.04
CA GLY A 29 -18.59 -0.20 11.13
C GLY A 29 -17.62 0.48 10.16
N TYR A 30 -17.01 -0.28 9.23
CA TYR A 30 -16.24 0.28 8.12
C TYR A 30 -17.11 1.21 7.25
N SER A 31 -16.67 2.43 7.00
CA SER A 31 -17.52 3.48 6.42
C SER A 31 -17.53 3.55 4.88
N ASN A 32 -16.54 2.98 4.21
CA ASN A 32 -16.40 3.10 2.76
C ASN A 32 -17.09 1.94 2.00
N PRO A 33 -17.48 2.17 0.73
CA PRO A 33 -17.68 1.07 -0.21
C PRO A 33 -16.44 0.16 -0.26
N PRO A 34 -16.59 -1.17 -0.37
CA PRO A 34 -15.44 -2.06 -0.46
C PRO A 34 -14.68 -1.83 -1.77
N LEU A 35 -13.35 -1.67 -1.65
CA LEU A 35 -12.44 -1.81 -2.78
C LEU A 35 -12.33 -3.28 -3.15
N LEU A 36 -12.35 -3.56 -4.44
CA LEU A 36 -12.25 -4.90 -4.99
C LEU A 36 -11.07 -4.99 -5.97
N PRO A 37 -10.42 -6.16 -6.08
CA PRO A 37 -9.50 -6.44 -7.18
C PRO A 37 -10.17 -6.19 -8.53
N GLY A 38 -9.45 -5.54 -9.44
CA GLY A 38 -9.93 -5.13 -10.76
C GLY A 38 -10.51 -3.71 -10.84
N ASP A 39 -10.75 -3.04 -9.71
CA ASP A 39 -11.13 -1.62 -9.72
C ASP A 39 -10.01 -0.76 -10.30
N LYS A 40 -10.35 0.19 -11.17
CA LYS A 40 -9.37 1.08 -11.80
C LYS A 40 -9.15 2.30 -10.94
N LEU A 41 -7.90 2.69 -10.76
CA LEU A 41 -7.53 3.89 -10.04
C LEU A 41 -7.64 5.10 -10.97
N ILE A 42 -8.46 6.09 -10.60
CA ILE A 42 -8.74 7.27 -11.43
C ILE A 42 -7.99 8.49 -10.89
N ALA A 43 -8.15 8.76 -9.59
CA ALA A 43 -7.54 9.91 -8.93
C ALA A 43 -7.13 9.59 -7.49
N VAL A 44 -6.11 10.29 -7.02
CA VAL A 44 -5.67 10.33 -5.62
C VAL A 44 -5.70 11.80 -5.20
N ASP A 45 -6.48 12.09 -4.16
CA ASP A 45 -6.93 13.42 -3.79
C ASP A 45 -7.52 14.16 -5.02
N HIS A 46 -6.94 15.30 -5.39
CA HIS A 46 -7.38 16.08 -6.56
C HIS A 46 -6.54 15.83 -7.81
N ILE A 47 -5.66 14.82 -7.78
CA ILE A 47 -4.71 14.51 -8.86
C ILE A 47 -5.23 13.31 -9.64
N LYS A 48 -5.49 13.48 -10.94
CA LYS A 48 -5.82 12.36 -11.85
C LYS A 48 -4.56 11.53 -12.08
N VAL A 49 -4.59 10.24 -11.71
CA VAL A 49 -3.42 9.35 -11.75
C VAL A 49 -3.55 8.19 -12.74
N ALA A 50 -4.68 8.07 -13.45
CA ALA A 50 -4.98 6.92 -14.32
C ALA A 50 -3.88 6.57 -15.34
N ASP A 51 -3.20 7.59 -15.86
CA ASP A 51 -2.18 7.50 -16.92
C ASP A 51 -0.77 7.86 -16.42
N MET A 52 -0.59 7.98 -15.10
CA MET A 52 0.70 8.35 -14.50
C MET A 52 1.61 7.13 -14.34
N ASP A 53 2.90 7.37 -14.04
CA ASP A 53 3.80 6.29 -13.66
C ASP A 53 3.42 5.71 -12.28
N VAL A 54 3.59 4.40 -12.13
CA VAL A 54 3.25 3.69 -10.89
C VAL A 54 4.06 4.21 -9.70
N GLY A 55 5.31 4.65 -9.91
CA GLY A 55 6.13 5.28 -8.89
C GLY A 55 5.51 6.56 -8.35
N PHE A 56 4.98 7.40 -9.23
CA PHE A 56 4.24 8.61 -8.83
C PHE A 56 2.96 8.26 -8.06
N VAL A 57 2.20 7.27 -8.53
CA VAL A 57 0.97 6.84 -7.88
C VAL A 57 1.26 6.33 -6.46
N HIS A 58 2.34 5.56 -6.27
CA HIS A 58 2.77 5.12 -4.95
C HIS A 58 3.13 6.27 -4.02
N VAL A 59 3.83 7.30 -4.51
CA VAL A 59 4.16 8.49 -3.73
C VAL A 59 2.88 9.23 -3.32
N ALA A 60 1.92 9.41 -4.23
CA ALA A 60 0.65 10.08 -3.95
C ALA A 60 -0.20 9.33 -2.91
N LEU A 61 -0.27 8.00 -3.02
CA LEU A 61 -0.97 7.15 -2.06
C LEU A 61 -0.30 7.17 -0.68
N ARG A 62 1.04 7.11 -0.63
CA ARG A 62 1.82 7.10 0.62
C ARG A 62 1.58 8.38 1.42
N GLY A 63 1.76 9.55 0.79
CA GLY A 63 1.56 10.87 1.39
C GLY A 63 2.14 11.05 2.80
N GLU A 64 1.54 11.95 3.58
CA GLU A 64 1.89 12.14 5.00
C GLU A 64 1.18 11.10 5.88
N ARG A 65 1.93 10.50 6.81
CA ARG A 65 1.39 9.48 7.71
C ARG A 65 0.30 10.06 8.63
N MET A 66 -0.69 9.23 8.95
CA MET A 66 -1.87 9.55 9.77
C MET A 66 -2.74 10.68 9.19
N THR A 67 -2.66 10.91 7.88
CA THR A 67 -3.59 11.79 7.15
C THR A 67 -4.57 10.97 6.33
N VAL A 68 -5.71 11.57 5.97
CA VAL A 68 -6.71 10.95 5.09
C VAL A 68 -6.38 11.26 3.64
N VAL A 69 -6.50 10.25 2.78
CA VAL A 69 -6.41 10.38 1.32
C VAL A 69 -7.76 10.04 0.70
N HIS A 70 -8.18 10.81 -0.30
CA HIS A 70 -9.37 10.51 -1.08
C HIS A 70 -8.94 9.72 -2.31
N VAL A 71 -9.46 8.52 -2.50
CA VAL A 71 -9.11 7.69 -3.65
C VAL A 71 -10.35 7.52 -4.50
N THR A 72 -10.33 8.07 -5.71
CA THR A 72 -11.41 7.88 -6.69
C THR A 72 -11.07 6.70 -7.58
N LEU A 73 -11.99 5.74 -7.64
CA LEU A 73 -11.88 4.53 -8.45
C LEU A 73 -13.06 4.41 -9.40
N GLU A 74 -12.88 3.59 -10.42
CA GLU A 74 -13.93 3.08 -11.29
C GLU A 74 -14.09 1.58 -11.05
N ARG A 75 -15.30 1.14 -10.75
CA ARG A 75 -15.64 -0.26 -10.51
C ARG A 75 -15.36 -1.07 -11.77
N GLY A 76 -14.49 -2.08 -11.68
CA GLY A 76 -14.04 -2.84 -12.86
C GLY A 76 -15.17 -3.53 -13.64
N SER A 77 -16.25 -3.93 -12.95
CA SER A 77 -17.38 -4.65 -13.54
C SER A 77 -18.47 -3.76 -14.14
N THR A 78 -18.67 -2.55 -13.61
CA THR A 78 -19.80 -1.67 -13.99
C THR A 78 -19.37 -0.36 -14.63
N GLY A 79 -18.11 0.06 -14.47
CA GLY A 79 -17.65 1.38 -14.87
C GLY A 79 -18.13 2.51 -13.97
N GLU A 80 -18.78 2.21 -12.84
CA GLU A 80 -19.28 3.22 -11.89
C GLU A 80 -18.11 3.82 -11.10
N GLN A 81 -18.06 5.15 -11.01
CA GLN A 81 -17.06 5.84 -10.21
C GLN A 81 -17.52 6.02 -8.77
N TYR A 82 -16.59 5.79 -7.84
CA TYR A 82 -16.82 6.00 -6.41
C TYR A 82 -15.53 6.50 -5.75
N THR A 83 -15.67 7.15 -4.60
CA THR A 83 -14.53 7.65 -3.81
C THR A 83 -14.54 7.00 -2.44
N VAL A 84 -13.35 6.68 -1.94
CA VAL A 84 -13.14 6.21 -0.58
C VAL A 84 -12.19 7.15 0.16
N GLU A 85 -12.41 7.28 1.47
CA GLU A 85 -11.54 8.03 2.36
C GLU A 85 -10.67 7.03 3.12
N VAL A 86 -9.36 7.11 2.96
CA VAL A 86 -8.42 6.10 3.49
C VAL A 86 -7.44 6.75 4.44
N LEU A 87 -7.25 6.17 5.61
CA LEU A 87 -6.21 6.60 6.54
C LEU A 87 -4.84 6.07 6.11
N ARG A 88 -3.87 6.97 5.92
CA ARG A 88 -2.47 6.63 5.61
C ARG A 88 -1.75 6.15 6.88
N HIS A 89 -1.88 4.89 7.26
CA HIS A 89 -1.28 4.37 8.51
C HIS A 89 0.15 3.81 8.33
N GLY A 90 0.50 3.37 7.12
CA GLY A 90 1.84 2.88 6.77
C GLY A 90 2.16 1.46 7.26
N TRP A 91 1.17 0.67 7.67
CA TRP A 91 1.39 -0.77 7.85
C TRP A 91 1.77 -1.41 6.51
N HIS A 92 2.66 -2.40 6.55
CA HIS A 92 3.25 -3.09 5.40
C HIS A 92 4.23 -2.31 4.49
N GLU A 93 4.57 -1.04 4.78
CA GLU A 93 5.69 -0.40 4.08
C GLU A 93 7.04 -1.13 4.33
N PHE A 94 7.10 -1.92 5.42
CA PHE A 94 8.28 -2.66 5.88
C PHE A 94 8.23 -4.18 5.62
N ASP A 95 7.19 -4.69 4.94
CA ASP A 95 7.04 -6.13 4.69
C ASP A 95 7.75 -6.60 3.42
N ARG A 96 8.43 -5.70 2.71
CA ARG A 96 9.45 -6.09 1.74
C ARG A 96 10.77 -6.23 2.48
N PRO A 97 11.45 -7.40 2.47
CA PRO A 97 12.85 -7.43 2.86
C PRO A 97 13.60 -6.39 2.03
N HIS A 98 14.31 -5.48 2.68
CA HIS A 98 15.19 -4.57 1.97
C HIS A 98 16.28 -5.42 1.28
N PRO A 99 16.57 -5.23 -0.03
CA PRO A 99 17.71 -5.88 -0.68
C PRO A 99 19.06 -5.52 -0.04
N ARG A 100 19.09 -4.55 0.89
CA ARG A 100 20.27 -4.18 1.68
C ARG A 100 20.55 -5.11 2.85
N ASP A 101 19.60 -5.97 3.24
CA ASP A 101 19.78 -6.91 4.33
C ASP A 101 20.37 -8.27 3.87
N GLU A 102 20.53 -8.48 2.54
CA GLU A 102 21.17 -9.68 1.97
C GLU A 102 22.68 -9.49 1.66
N PHE A 103 23.26 -8.33 1.95
CA PHE A 103 24.66 -8.01 1.63
C PHE A 103 25.60 -7.85 2.83
N ASP A 104 25.26 -8.39 4.01
CA ASP A 104 26.25 -8.57 5.07
C ASP A 104 26.63 -10.04 5.21
N GLY A 105 27.45 -10.48 4.25
CA GLY A 105 28.18 -11.74 4.27
C GLY A 105 29.23 -11.82 5.39
N ALA A 106 28.88 -11.44 6.62
CA ALA A 106 29.68 -11.70 7.79
C ALA A 106 29.52 -13.19 8.16
N PRO A 107 30.58 -14.02 8.07
CA PRO A 107 30.50 -15.37 8.56
C PRO A 107 30.21 -15.36 10.07
N PRO A 108 29.54 -16.38 10.61
CA PRO A 108 29.30 -16.49 12.04
C PRO A 108 30.65 -16.42 12.77
N ARG A 109 30.78 -15.49 13.73
CA ARG A 109 31.94 -15.41 14.63
C ARG A 109 32.16 -16.78 15.24
N GLN A 110 33.14 -17.53 14.73
CA GLN A 110 33.62 -18.74 15.38
C GLN A 110 34.15 -18.34 16.75
N MET A 111 33.54 -18.89 17.80
CA MET A 111 34.04 -18.81 19.16
C MET A 111 35.44 -19.42 19.19
N LEU A 112 36.47 -18.61 19.43
CA LEU A 112 37.78 -19.12 19.80
C LEU A 112 37.71 -19.66 21.24
N PRO A 113 38.26 -20.86 21.52
CA PRO A 113 38.30 -21.39 22.87
C PRO A 113 39.24 -20.55 23.73
N ARG A 114 38.75 -20.11 24.90
CA ARG A 114 39.58 -19.52 25.95
C ARG A 114 40.62 -20.56 26.39
N VAL A 115 41.87 -20.33 26.04
CA VAL A 115 43.00 -21.04 26.66
C VAL A 115 43.20 -20.43 28.04
N LEU A 116 43.06 -21.26 29.06
CA LEU A 116 43.40 -20.98 30.45
C LEU A 116 44.91 -20.76 30.59
N ARG A 117 45.30 -19.64 31.21
CA ARG A 117 46.52 -19.52 32.01
C ARG A 117 46.24 -18.60 33.19
#